data_AF-D5ZXU0-F1
#
_entry.id   AF-D5ZXU0-F1
#
_cell.length_a   1.000
_cell.length_b   1.000
_cell.length_c   1.000
_cell.angle_alpha   90.00
_cell.angle_beta   90.00
_cell.angle_gamma   90.00
#
_symmetry.space_group_name_H-M   'P 1'
#
loop_
_entity.id
_entity.type
_entity.pdbx_description
1 polymer ?
#
loop_
_entity_poly.entity_id
_entity_poly.type
_entity_poly.pdbx_seq_one_letter_code
_entity_poly.pdbx_strand_id
1 'polypeptide(L)'
;MARVHADAYTGVMTENTVTVREARAHLADHINRAEEGVPTVITRNGAPVAAVVPISDFEALEEAADVMLAREAEAVLAEGGATVTMAELLADLFTERDGEAA
;
A
#
# COMPACT_ATOMS: atom_id res chain seq x y z
N MET A 1 -14.51 16.57 -3.67
CA MET A 1 -13.43 17.57 -3.64
C MET A 1 -12.26 16.93 -2.88
N ALA A 2 -11.37 16.21 -3.57
CA ALA A 2 -10.21 15.55 -3.00
C ALA A 2 -9.11 15.52 -4.06
N ARG A 3 -8.53 16.69 -4.34
CA ARG A 3 -7.44 16.83 -5.31
C ARG A 3 -6.20 17.50 -4.70
N VAL A 4 -6.10 17.53 -3.37
CA VAL A 4 -5.18 18.46 -2.70
C VAL A 4 -3.93 17.79 -2.15
N HIS A 5 -3.73 16.47 -2.21
CA HIS A 5 -2.54 15.84 -1.62
C HIS A 5 -1.68 15.03 -2.59
N ALA A 6 -2.24 14.25 -3.53
CA ALA A 6 -1.46 13.39 -4.44
C ALA A 6 -0.39 14.12 -5.30
N ASP A 7 -0.63 15.38 -5.67
CA ASP A 7 0.28 16.16 -6.52
C ASP A 7 1.55 16.61 -5.77
N ALA A 8 1.44 16.86 -4.46
CA ALA A 8 2.58 17.24 -3.62
C ALA A 8 3.50 16.04 -3.33
N TYR A 9 2.93 14.85 -3.10
CA TYR A 9 3.71 13.63 -2.90
C TYR A 9 4.47 13.24 -4.18
N THR A 10 3.87 13.35 -5.36
CA THR A 10 4.56 12.97 -6.61
C THR A 10 5.76 13.90 -6.92
N GLY A 11 5.64 15.19 -6.60
CA GLY A 11 6.74 16.15 -6.73
C GLY A 11 7.89 15.90 -5.73
N VAL A 12 7.57 15.71 -4.44
CA VAL A 12 8.56 15.50 -3.37
C VAL A 12 9.26 14.15 -3.47
N MET A 13 8.55 13.08 -3.90
CA MET A 13 9.13 11.74 -4.03
C MET A 13 10.24 11.67 -5.09
N THR A 14 10.29 12.61 -6.02
CA THR A 14 11.32 12.65 -7.07
C THR A 14 12.63 13.29 -6.58
N GLU A 15 12.57 14.19 -5.59
CA GLU A 15 13.74 14.95 -5.12
C GLU A 15 14.68 14.14 -4.22
N ASN A 16 14.19 13.08 -3.57
CA ASN A 16 14.96 12.32 -2.60
C ASN A 16 15.09 10.84 -2.98
N THR A 17 15.68 10.62 -4.16
CA THR A 17 15.90 9.29 -4.73
C THR A 17 17.30 8.79 -4.46
N VAL A 18 17.43 7.57 -3.93
CA VAL A 18 18.71 6.93 -3.63
C VAL A 18 18.78 5.52 -4.22
N THR A 19 19.99 4.99 -4.42
CA THR A 19 20.16 3.59 -4.84
C THR A 19 19.98 2.65 -3.65
N VAL A 20 19.66 1.36 -3.87
CA VAL A 20 19.65 0.34 -2.79
C VAL A 20 20.96 0.33 -2.00
N ARG A 21 22.10 0.55 -2.67
CA ARG A 21 23.42 0.56 -2.01
C ARG A 21 23.54 1.72 -1.02
N GLU A 22 23.11 2.91 -1.43
CA GLU A 22 23.10 4.12 -0.61
C GLU A 22 22.13 3.97 0.57
N ALA A 23 20.91 3.50 0.28
CA ALA A 23 19.87 3.27 1.28
C ALA A 23 20.35 2.33 2.40
N ARG A 24 21.10 1.30 2.05
CA ARG A 24 21.69 0.36 3.02
C ARG A 24 22.82 1.00 3.84
N ALA A 25 23.61 1.90 3.24
CA ALA A 25 24.72 2.54 3.92
C ALA A 25 24.25 3.60 4.94
N HIS A 26 23.12 4.26 4.67
CA HIS A 26 22.60 5.39 5.45
C HIS A 26 21.18 5.16 5.96
N LEU A 27 20.83 3.90 6.30
CA LEU A 27 19.45 3.55 6.65
C LEU A 27 18.91 4.36 7.83
N ALA A 28 19.71 4.57 8.87
CA ALA A 28 19.30 5.36 10.04
C ALA A 28 18.94 6.80 9.67
N ASP A 29 19.72 7.45 8.81
CA ASP A 29 19.46 8.81 8.34
C ASP A 29 18.15 8.88 7.54
N HIS A 30 17.88 7.86 6.72
CA HIS A 30 16.63 7.78 5.96
C HIS A 30 15.41 7.56 6.86
N ILE A 31 15.55 6.80 7.95
CA ILE A 31 14.49 6.65 8.96
C ILE A 31 14.24 7.96 9.69
N ASN A 32 15.28 8.64 10.19
CA ASN A 32 15.13 9.93 10.87
C ASN A 32 14.42 10.96 9.99
N ARG A 33 14.78 11.03 8.70
CA ARG A 33 14.08 11.90 7.75
C ARG A 33 12.60 11.54 7.59
N ALA A 34 12.28 10.25 7.56
CA ALA A 34 10.88 9.80 7.51
C ALA A 34 10.12 10.16 8.80
N GLU A 35 10.75 10.11 9.97
CA GLU A 35 10.15 10.61 11.21
C GLU A 35 9.89 12.13 11.16
N GLU A 36 10.72 12.88 10.44
CA GLU A 36 10.55 14.32 10.17
C GLU A 36 9.53 14.62 9.06
N GLY A 37 8.88 13.60 8.48
CA GLY A 37 7.88 13.78 7.42
C GLY A 37 8.45 13.77 6.00
N VAL A 38 9.75 13.46 5.82
CA VAL A 38 10.43 13.51 4.52
C VAL A 38 10.63 12.11 3.95
N PRO A 39 9.93 11.74 2.87
CA PRO A 39 10.05 10.42 2.28
C PRO A 39 11.33 10.28 1.45
N THR A 40 11.76 9.02 1.24
CA THR A 40 12.93 8.67 0.42
C THR A 40 12.57 7.53 -0.54
N VAL A 41 12.81 7.71 -1.83
CA VAL A 41 12.58 6.65 -2.85
C VAL A 41 13.86 5.85 -3.06
N ILE A 42 13.75 4.53 -3.04
CA ILE A 42 14.86 3.59 -3.24
C ILE A 42 14.76 2.99 -4.64
N THR A 43 15.86 3.05 -5.40
CA THR A 43 15.95 2.55 -6.77
C THR A 43 16.91 1.37 -6.91
N ARG A 44 16.58 0.46 -7.82
CA ARG A 44 17.45 -0.62 -8.31
C ARG A 44 17.58 -0.48 -9.82
N ASN A 45 18.82 -0.37 -10.33
CA ASN A 45 19.11 -0.14 -11.75
C ASN A 45 18.36 1.08 -12.33
N GLY A 46 18.23 2.15 -11.52
CA GLY A 46 17.52 3.38 -11.90
C GLY A 46 15.98 3.31 -11.82
N ALA A 47 15.40 2.14 -11.55
CA ALA A 47 13.96 1.97 -11.38
C ALA A 47 13.56 2.03 -9.89
N PRO A 48 12.51 2.78 -9.50
CA PRO A 48 11.97 2.75 -8.14
C PRO A 48 11.50 1.34 -7.75
N VAL A 49 11.85 0.89 -6.55
CA VAL A 49 11.49 -0.45 -6.04
C VAL A 49 10.97 -0.45 -4.61
N ALA A 50 11.23 0.60 -3.82
CA ALA A 50 10.75 0.75 -2.46
C ALA A 50 10.78 2.23 -2.07
N ALA A 51 10.16 2.58 -0.94
CA ALA A 51 10.29 3.88 -0.32
C ALA A 51 10.37 3.73 1.21
N VAL A 52 11.04 4.67 1.86
CA VAL A 52 10.91 4.90 3.31
C VAL A 52 10.01 6.11 3.46
N VAL A 53 8.91 5.95 4.19
CA VAL A 53 7.88 6.96 4.37
C VAL A 53 7.57 7.12 5.86
N PRO A 54 7.04 8.28 6.29
CA PRO A 54 6.51 8.43 7.63
C PRO A 54 5.45 7.36 7.93
N ILE A 55 5.43 6.82 9.15
CA ILE A 55 4.44 5.78 9.51
C ILE A 55 3.01 6.31 9.38
N SER A 56 2.77 7.58 9.68
CA SER A 56 1.47 8.23 9.54
C SER A 56 0.95 8.23 8.10
N ASP A 57 1.86 8.41 7.13
CA ASP A 57 1.48 8.40 5.71
C ASP A 57 1.14 6.98 5.27
N PHE A 58 1.88 5.98 5.75
CA PHE A 58 1.58 4.57 5.50
C PHE A 58 0.21 4.18 6.08
N GLU A 59 -0.05 4.52 7.35
CA GLU A 59 -1.32 4.25 8.01
C GLU A 59 -2.51 4.93 7.31
N ALA A 60 -2.34 6.18 6.88
CA ALA A 60 -3.37 6.91 6.14
C ALA A 60 -3.68 6.27 4.78
N LEU A 61 -2.68 5.69 4.11
CA LEU A 61 -2.88 4.97 2.85
C LEU A 61 -3.63 3.64 3.06
N GLU A 62 -3.29 2.89 4.10
CA GLU A 62 -3.99 1.64 4.47
C GLU A 62 -5.45 1.93 4.86
N GLU A 63 -5.70 2.94 5.69
CA GLU A 63 -7.06 3.34 6.07
C GLU A 63 -7.89 3.77 4.84
N ALA A 64 -7.27 4.53 3.93
CA ALA A 64 -7.94 4.94 2.70
C ALA A 64 -8.30 3.73 1.80
N ALA A 65 -7.43 2.72 1.74
CA ALA A 65 -7.69 1.49 1.00
C ALA A 65 -8.86 0.71 1.61
N ASP A 66 -8.87 0.54 2.94
CA ASP A 66 -9.97 -0.13 3.65
C ASP A 66 -11.31 0.56 3.42
N VAL A 67 -11.35 1.89 3.56
CA VAL A 67 -12.57 2.68 3.32
C VAL A 67 -13.03 2.55 1.87
N MET A 68 -12.11 2.51 0.91
CA MET A 68 -12.44 2.33 -0.50
C MET A 68 -13.06 0.96 -0.75
N LEU A 69 -12.45 -0.11 -0.23
CA LEU A 69 -12.94 -1.48 -0.38
C LEU A 69 -14.31 -1.67 0.29
N ALA A 70 -14.52 -1.08 1.47
CA ALA A 70 -15.81 -1.11 2.15
C ALA A 70 -16.92 -0.46 1.30
N ARG A 71 -16.63 0.71 0.69
CA ARG A 71 -17.56 1.39 -0.21
C ARG A 71 -17.87 0.58 -1.47
N GLU A 72 -16.88 -0.10 -2.02
CA GLU A 72 -17.07 -0.98 -3.18
C GLU A 72 -18.01 -2.15 -2.82
N ALA A 73 -17.78 -2.79 -1.67
CA ALA A 73 -18.66 -3.84 -1.18
C ALA A 73 -20.10 -3.35 -0.93
N GLU A 74 -20.27 -2.17 -0.32
CA GLU A 74 -21.57 -1.53 -0.13
C GLU A 74 -22.27 -1.25 -1.46
N ALA A 75 -21.53 -0.80 -2.49
CA ALA A 75 -22.07 -0.55 -3.82
C ALA A 75 -22.57 -1.85 -4.47
N VAL A 76 -21.80 -2.94 -4.39
CA VAL A 76 -22.22 -4.27 -4.88
C VAL A 76 -23.53 -4.71 -4.23
N LEU A 77 -23.66 -4.52 -2.90
CA LEU A 77 -24.90 -4.86 -2.19
C LEU A 77 -26.08 -3.98 -2.64
N ALA A 78 -25.86 -2.68 -2.83
CA ALA A 78 -26.89 -1.74 -3.28
C ALA A 78 -27.39 -2.05 -4.70
N GLU A 79 -26.51 -2.58 -5.56
CA GLU A 79 -26.83 -3.01 -6.93
C GLU A 79 -27.44 -4.42 -7.00
N GLY A 80 -27.63 -5.09 -5.85
CA GLY A 80 -28.17 -6.45 -5.78
C GLY A 80 -27.20 -7.51 -6.28
N GLY A 81 -25.89 -7.24 -6.15
CA GLY A 81 -24.83 -8.15 -6.54
C GLY A 81 -24.86 -9.48 -5.80
N ALA A 82 -24.19 -10.48 -6.37
CA ALA A 82 -24.11 -11.81 -5.79
C ALA A 82 -23.41 -11.76 -4.42
N THR A 83 -23.96 -12.52 -3.46
CA THR A 83 -23.36 -12.74 -2.15
C THR A 83 -23.30 -14.23 -1.89
N VAL A 84 -22.33 -14.67 -1.10
CA VAL A 84 -22.23 -16.03 -0.60
C VAL A 84 -22.35 -16.01 0.91
N THR A 85 -22.90 -17.08 1.48
CA THR A 85 -22.91 -17.27 2.92
C THR A 85 -21.50 -17.56 3.43
N MET A 86 -21.27 -17.32 4.72
CA MET A 86 -20.00 -17.67 5.36
C MET A 86 -19.69 -19.16 5.24
N ALA A 87 -20.71 -20.04 5.25
CA ALA A 87 -20.52 -21.47 5.08
C ALA A 87 -20.01 -21.84 3.68
N GLU A 88 -20.56 -21.21 2.64
CA GLU A 88 -20.10 -21.40 1.25
C GLU A 88 -18.68 -20.87 1.06
N LEU A 89 -18.37 -19.68 1.61
CA LEU A 89 -17.02 -19.11 1.56
C LEU A 89 -15.98 -20.02 2.23
N LEU A 90 -16.29 -20.54 3.43
CA LEU A 90 -15.39 -21.43 4.14
C LEU A 90 -15.22 -22.77 3.40
N ALA A 91 -16.29 -23.30 2.81
CA ALA A 91 -16.21 -24.53 2.02
C ALA A 91 -15.28 -24.36 0.81
N ASP A 92 -15.33 -23.23 0.13
CA ASP A 92 -14.47 -22.90 -1.01
C ASP A 92 -13.00 -22.76 -0.58
N LEU A 93 -12.73 -21.92 0.43
CA LEU A 93 -11.37 -21.65 0.93
C LEU A 93 -10.64 -22.91 1.42
N PHE A 94 -11.37 -23.85 2.04
CA PHE A 94 -10.79 -25.12 2.52
C PHE A 94 -10.79 -26.23 1.46
N THR A 95 -11.54 -26.09 0.35
CA THR A 95 -11.45 -27.01 -0.79
C THR A 95 -10.22 -26.69 -1.65
N GLU A 96 -9.87 -25.41 -1.82
CA GLU A 96 -8.69 -24.99 -2.59
C GLU A 96 -7.37 -25.39 -1.93
N ARG A 97 -7.29 -25.37 -0.59
CA ARG A 97 -6.06 -25.69 0.16
C ARG A 97 -5.65 -27.17 0.10
N ASP A 98 -6.61 -28.06 -0.17
CA ASP A 98 -6.36 -29.50 -0.29
C ASP A 98 -5.86 -29.90 -1.70
N GLY A 99 -5.87 -28.98 -2.68
CA GLY A 99 -5.44 -29.20 -4.05
C GLY A 99 -4.01 -28.76 -4.39
N GLU A 100 -3.36 -27.97 -3.53
CA GLU A 100 -1.99 -27.42 -3.75
C GLU A 100 -0.89 -28.24 -3.04
N ALA A 101 -1.26 -29.34 -2.40
CA ALA A 101 -0.36 -30.33 -1.83
C ALA A 101 -0.25 -31.57 -2.72
N ALA A 102 0.37 -31.45 -3.90
CA ALA A 102 0.77 -32.58 -4.75
C ALA A 102 2.09 -32.31 -5.47
#